data_AF-A0AA40AK12-F1
#
_entry.id   AF-A0AA40AK12-F1
#
_cell.length_a   1.000
_cell.length_b   1.000
_cell.length_c   1.000
_cell.angle_alpha   90.00
_cell.angle_beta   90.00
_cell.angle_gamma   90.00
#
_symmetry.space_group_name_H-M   'P 1'
#
loop_
_entity.id
_entity.type
_entity.pdbx_description
1 polymer ?
#
loop_
_entity_poly.entity_id
_entity_poly.type
_entity_poly.pdbx_seq_one_letter_code
_entity_poly.pdbx_strand_id
1 'polypeptide(L)'
;GCSPNYHGDPDLRANRSADILDEDNCSFWITNLPPDVTYTEFLSHIREIGRVFALSMTAPNATTGHETSAAKLVFFELRAAQLFWNRFPKYYSDGLVIRGYRAIIRHNRTKFAEITTLRDATRVVTISGPTSIVNISTLTKYFQARFYYETDDVNIIVKGQNFSVIEYRFSSYRAQAESAHRSLTTDVNMI
;
A
#
# COMPACT_ATOMS: atom_id res chain seq x y z
N GLY A 1 4.38 -9.43 17.81
CA GLY A 1 4.26 -8.07 18.34
C GLY A 1 3.81 -7.16 17.23
N CYS A 2 2.70 -6.46 17.40
CA CYS A 2 2.27 -5.43 16.47
C CYS A 2 3.26 -4.26 16.49
N SER A 3 3.43 -3.60 15.34
CA SER A 3 4.22 -2.37 15.28
C SER A 3 3.58 -1.31 16.19
N PRO A 4 4.36 -0.50 16.94
CA PRO A 4 3.83 0.65 17.67
C PRO A 4 3.09 1.65 16.77
N ASN A 5 3.39 1.64 15.47
CA ASN A 5 2.74 2.48 14.45
C ASN A 5 1.54 1.78 13.80
N TYR A 6 1.12 0.62 14.32
CA TYR A 6 -0.06 -0.08 13.81
C TYR A 6 -1.32 0.55 14.41
N HIS A 7 -1.94 1.47 13.66
CA HIS A 7 -3.16 2.16 14.06
C HIS A 7 -4.45 1.39 13.73
N GLY A 8 -4.34 0.13 13.29
CA GLY A 8 -5.50 -0.76 13.12
C GLY A 8 -5.78 -1.56 14.38
N ASP A 9 -6.97 -2.15 14.46
CA ASP A 9 -7.34 -3.02 15.59
C ASP A 9 -6.57 -4.37 15.50
N PRO A 10 -5.62 -4.65 16.41
CA PRO A 10 -4.79 -5.85 16.35
C PRO A 10 -5.58 -7.15 16.59
N ASP A 11 -6.78 -7.08 17.18
CA ASP A 11 -7.59 -8.25 17.54
C ASP A 11 -8.43 -8.77 16.38
N LEU A 12 -8.63 -7.96 15.33
CA LEU A 12 -9.26 -8.39 14.09
C LEU A 12 -8.56 -9.63 13.54
N ARG A 13 -9.32 -10.71 13.28
CA ARG A 13 -8.79 -11.98 12.77
C ARG A 13 -7.94 -11.81 11.50
N ALA A 14 -8.28 -10.83 10.66
CA ALA A 14 -7.53 -10.47 9.46
C ALA A 14 -6.14 -9.84 9.72
N ASN A 15 -5.81 -9.47 10.96
CA ASN A 15 -4.49 -8.96 11.37
C ASN A 15 -3.59 -10.01 12.01
N ARG A 16 -4.14 -11.18 12.32
CA ARG A 16 -3.36 -12.28 12.84
C ARG A 16 -2.52 -12.87 11.72
N SER A 17 -1.31 -13.30 12.07
CA SER A 17 -0.50 -14.08 11.13
C SER A 17 -1.30 -15.29 10.68
N ALA A 18 -1.37 -15.52 9.38
CA ALA A 18 -1.94 -16.75 8.86
C ALA A 18 -1.07 -17.96 9.29
N ASP A 19 -1.74 -19.08 9.56
CA ASP A 19 -1.08 -20.35 9.83
C ASP A 19 -0.84 -21.09 8.52
N ILE A 20 0.20 -20.64 7.81
CA ILE A 20 0.56 -21.10 6.46
C ILE A 20 2.08 -21.26 6.34
N LEU A 21 2.54 -21.98 5.32
CA LEU A 21 3.96 -22.08 5.01
C LEU A 21 4.48 -20.78 4.39
N ASP A 22 5.81 -20.58 4.35
CA ASP A 22 6.39 -19.37 3.74
C ASP A 22 6.16 -19.34 2.22
N GLU A 23 6.08 -20.50 1.58
CA GLU A 23 5.77 -20.65 0.16
C GLU A 23 4.36 -20.17 -0.23
N ASP A 24 3.45 -20.09 0.74
CA ASP A 24 2.08 -19.57 0.58
C ASP A 24 1.95 -18.11 1.06
N ASN A 25 3.04 -17.50 1.55
CA ASN A 25 3.01 -16.20 2.20
C ASN A 25 3.10 -15.06 1.19
N CYS A 26 2.04 -14.27 1.11
CA CYS A 26 1.94 -13.09 0.24
C CYS A 26 2.59 -11.82 0.83
N SER A 27 3.24 -11.91 1.99
CA SER A 27 3.80 -10.80 2.75
C SER A 27 5.32 -10.85 2.83
N PHE A 28 5.98 -9.73 2.53
CA PHE A 28 7.42 -9.56 2.54
C PHE A 28 7.86 -8.46 3.50
N TRP A 29 9.03 -8.66 4.11
CA TRP A 29 9.78 -7.66 4.84
C TRP A 29 11.02 -7.27 4.03
N ILE A 30 11.18 -5.98 3.81
CA ILE A 30 12.17 -5.42 2.89
C ILE A 30 12.99 -4.38 3.65
N THR A 31 14.31 -4.50 3.63
CA THR A 31 15.22 -3.56 4.32
C THR A 31 16.29 -3.05 3.36
N ASN A 32 17.12 -2.10 3.82
CA ASN A 32 18.15 -1.48 3.01
C ASN A 32 17.57 -0.72 1.80
N LEU A 33 16.47 0.00 2.05
CA LEU A 33 15.89 0.92 1.09
C LEU A 33 16.46 2.33 1.30
N PRO A 34 16.39 3.23 0.29
CA PRO A 34 16.79 4.61 0.49
C PRO A 34 16.13 5.26 1.72
N PRO A 35 16.87 6.08 2.49
CA PRO A 35 16.38 6.72 3.73
C PRO A 35 15.06 7.51 3.60
N ASP A 36 14.78 8.01 2.41
CA ASP A 36 13.64 8.85 2.06
C ASP A 36 12.84 8.27 0.88
N VAL A 37 12.90 6.94 0.68
CA VAL A 37 12.15 6.26 -0.38
C VAL A 37 10.66 6.57 -0.26
N THR A 38 10.04 6.94 -1.37
CA THR A 38 8.60 7.22 -1.41
C THR A 38 7.81 5.99 -1.85
N TYR A 39 6.51 5.96 -1.53
CA TYR A 39 5.59 4.94 -2.05
C TYR A 39 5.64 4.86 -3.57
N THR A 40 5.61 6.02 -4.26
CA THR A 40 5.69 6.13 -5.72
C THR A 40 6.97 5.53 -6.28
N GLU A 41 8.11 5.88 -5.69
CA GLU A 41 9.41 5.38 -6.12
C GLU A 41 9.46 3.86 -5.98
N PHE A 42 9.11 3.33 -4.81
CA PHE A 42 9.11 1.88 -4.59
C PHE A 42 8.16 1.14 -5.54
N LEU A 43 6.91 1.61 -5.64
CA LEU A 43 5.87 0.98 -6.47
C LEU A 43 6.23 1.03 -7.96
N SER A 44 6.97 2.05 -8.41
CA SER A 44 7.44 2.13 -9.79
C SER A 44 8.41 1.01 -10.16
N HIS A 45 9.21 0.51 -9.22
CA HIS A 45 10.18 -0.57 -9.45
C HIS A 45 9.53 -1.96 -9.45
N ILE A 46 8.32 -2.10 -8.89
CA ILE A 46 7.62 -3.39 -8.78
C ILE A 46 6.36 -3.45 -9.65
N ARG A 47 6.30 -2.60 -10.69
CA ARG A 47 5.23 -2.65 -11.70
C ARG A 47 5.19 -4.04 -12.36
N GLU A 48 4.00 -4.42 -12.82
CA GLU A 48 3.75 -5.68 -13.55
C GLU A 48 4.01 -6.97 -12.74
N ILE A 49 4.11 -6.88 -11.42
CA ILE A 49 4.20 -8.05 -10.54
C ILE A 49 2.81 -8.59 -10.18
N GLY A 50 1.90 -7.70 -9.77
CA GLY A 50 0.54 -8.04 -9.37
C GLY A 50 -0.07 -6.98 -8.46
N ARG A 51 -1.28 -7.25 -7.95
CA ARG A 51 -2.00 -6.27 -7.15
C ARG A 51 -1.41 -6.19 -5.75
N VAL A 52 -1.04 -4.98 -5.34
CA VAL A 52 -0.59 -4.69 -3.99
C VAL A 52 -1.80 -4.54 -3.07
N PHE A 53 -1.89 -5.40 -2.07
CA PHE A 53 -2.87 -5.29 -0.99
C PHE A 53 -2.49 -4.18 -0.02
N ALA A 54 -1.23 -4.14 0.40
CA ALA A 54 -0.71 -3.10 1.26
C ALA A 54 0.79 -2.90 1.09
N LEU A 55 1.22 -1.65 1.16
CA LEU A 55 2.59 -1.23 1.34
C LEU A 55 2.64 -0.29 2.54
N SER A 56 3.55 -0.55 3.47
CA SER A 56 3.81 0.33 4.60
C SER A 56 5.31 0.52 4.71
N MET A 57 5.75 1.77 4.84
CA MET A 57 7.16 2.11 4.97
C MET A 57 7.47 2.54 6.40
N THR A 58 8.71 2.29 6.81
CA THR A 58 9.26 2.74 8.09
C THR A 58 10.53 3.51 7.78
N ALA A 59 10.55 4.77 8.19
CA ALA A 59 11.69 5.65 8.04
C ALA A 59 12.90 5.12 8.84
N PRO A 60 14.12 5.54 8.50
CA PRO A 60 15.30 5.30 9.30
C PRO A 60 15.10 5.75 10.74
N ASN A 61 15.76 5.08 11.67
CA ASN A 61 15.79 5.45 13.07
C ASN A 61 17.25 5.48 13.54
N ALA A 62 17.82 6.69 13.53
CA ALA A 62 19.20 6.91 13.94
C ALA A 62 19.46 6.49 15.39
N THR A 63 18.48 6.64 16.29
CA THR A 63 18.58 6.24 17.70
C THR A 63 18.78 4.73 17.87
N THR A 64 18.29 3.92 16.92
CA THR A 64 18.45 2.47 16.92
C THR A 64 19.50 1.98 15.91
N GLY A 65 20.29 2.89 15.32
CA GLY A 65 21.31 2.54 14.31
C GLY A 65 20.74 2.07 12.97
N HIS A 66 19.48 2.40 12.66
CA HIS A 66 18.86 2.07 11.38
C HIS A 66 18.98 3.27 10.44
N GLU A 67 19.98 3.23 9.56
CA GLU A 67 20.29 4.33 8.61
C GLU A 67 19.45 4.28 7.32
N THR A 68 18.76 3.17 7.07
CA THR A 68 17.95 2.94 5.87
C THR A 68 16.49 2.71 6.20
N SER A 69 15.63 2.94 5.21
CA SER A 69 14.21 2.63 5.33
C SER A 69 13.95 1.13 5.25
N ALA A 70 12.81 0.71 5.80
CA ALA A 70 12.26 -0.62 5.63
C ALA A 70 10.82 -0.55 5.11
N ALA A 71 10.34 -1.64 4.53
CA ALA A 71 8.97 -1.76 4.07
C ALA A 71 8.37 -3.13 4.36
N LYS A 72 7.07 -3.12 4.64
CA LYS A 72 6.20 -4.30 4.57
C LYS A 72 5.39 -4.21 3.28
N LEU A 73 5.53 -5.21 2.42
CA LEU A 73 4.76 -5.35 1.18
C LEU A 73 3.86 -6.57 1.26
N VAL A 74 2.60 -6.45 0.86
CA VAL A 74 1.63 -7.53 0.82
C VAL A 74 0.93 -7.52 -0.53
N PHE A 75 0.89 -8.67 -1.20
CA PHE A 75 0.11 -8.86 -2.43
C PHE A 75 -1.27 -9.45 -2.13
N PHE A 76 -2.23 -9.23 -3.04
CA PHE A 76 -3.50 -9.94 -2.99
C PHE A 76 -3.32 -11.42 -3.35
N GLU A 77 -2.54 -11.69 -4.40
CA GLU A 77 -2.38 -13.02 -4.99
C GLU A 77 -1.05 -13.69 -4.62
N LEU A 78 -1.11 -15.01 -4.42
CA LEU A 78 0.08 -15.82 -4.20
C LEU A 78 1.00 -15.80 -5.43
N ARG A 79 0.41 -15.84 -6.63
CA ARG A 79 1.16 -15.74 -7.88
C ARG A 79 1.99 -14.46 -7.96
N ALA A 80 1.45 -13.33 -7.51
CA ALA A 80 2.17 -12.06 -7.50
C ALA A 80 3.35 -12.10 -6.51
N ALA A 81 3.15 -12.70 -5.34
CA ALA A 81 4.22 -12.90 -4.36
C ALA A 81 5.35 -13.78 -4.89
N GLN A 82 5.02 -14.87 -5.58
CA GLN A 82 6.00 -15.76 -6.22
C GLN A 82 6.76 -15.04 -7.35
N LEU A 83 6.06 -14.27 -8.19
CA LEU A 83 6.69 -13.45 -9.23
C LEU A 83 7.65 -12.41 -8.64
N PHE A 84 7.25 -11.75 -7.55
CA PHE A 84 8.09 -10.80 -6.81
C PHE A 84 9.37 -11.47 -6.30
N TRP A 85 9.23 -12.61 -5.62
CA TRP A 85 10.35 -13.35 -5.05
C TRP A 85 11.34 -13.82 -6.12
N ASN A 86 10.83 -14.33 -7.24
CA ASN A 86 11.65 -14.82 -8.35
C ASN A 86 12.31 -13.68 -9.13
N ARG A 87 11.65 -12.52 -9.28
CA ARG A 87 12.21 -11.36 -9.99
C ARG A 87 13.28 -10.63 -9.18
N PHE A 88 13.13 -10.58 -7.86
CA PHE A 88 14.05 -9.85 -6.99
C PHE A 88 14.71 -10.78 -5.95
N PRO A 89 15.52 -11.74 -6.40
CA PRO A 89 16.10 -12.72 -5.50
C PRO A 89 17.21 -12.08 -4.64
N LYS A 90 17.30 -12.53 -3.38
CA LYS A 90 18.15 -11.94 -2.34
C LYS A 90 19.66 -11.88 -2.67
N TYR A 91 20.17 -12.83 -3.45
CA TYR A 91 21.62 -13.07 -3.58
C TYR A 91 22.21 -12.83 -4.96
N TYR A 92 21.41 -12.36 -5.93
CA TYR A 92 21.88 -12.16 -7.30
C TYR A 92 22.05 -10.67 -7.61
N SER A 93 22.88 -10.38 -8.63
CA SER A 93 23.10 -9.04 -9.19
C SER A 93 21.80 -8.33 -9.55
N ASP A 94 20.76 -9.11 -9.84
CA ASP A 94 19.48 -8.68 -10.42
C ASP A 94 18.38 -8.41 -9.37
N GLY A 95 18.75 -8.37 -8.07
CA GLY A 95 17.83 -7.98 -7.00
C GLY A 95 17.28 -6.55 -7.14
N LEU A 96 16.28 -6.21 -6.33
CA LEU A 96 15.67 -4.87 -6.34
C LEU A 96 16.70 -3.82 -5.90
N VAL A 97 17.05 -2.89 -6.79
CA VAL A 97 17.94 -1.76 -6.51
C VAL A 97 17.19 -0.46 -6.73
N ILE A 98 17.20 0.42 -5.72
CA ILE A 98 16.58 1.75 -5.77
C ILE A 98 17.64 2.77 -5.38
N ARG A 99 17.96 3.72 -6.26
CA ARG A 99 19.01 4.75 -6.04
C ARG A 99 20.34 4.17 -5.53
N GLY A 100 20.74 3.00 -6.03
CA GLY A 100 21.97 2.31 -5.62
C GLY A 100 21.85 1.50 -4.32
N TYR A 101 20.74 1.62 -3.57
CA TYR A 101 20.46 0.77 -2.41
C TYR A 101 19.88 -0.56 -2.87
N ARG A 102 20.59 -1.66 -2.56
CA ARG A 102 20.13 -3.03 -2.85
C ARG A 102 19.22 -3.52 -1.75
N ALA A 103 17.94 -3.63 -2.03
CA ALA A 103 16.95 -4.08 -1.08
C ALA A 103 17.22 -5.53 -0.65
N ILE A 104 17.06 -5.80 0.65
CA ILE A 104 17.12 -7.15 1.22
C ILE A 104 15.69 -7.61 1.46
N ILE A 105 15.25 -8.60 0.70
CA ILE A 105 13.89 -9.13 0.73
C ILE A 105 13.86 -10.45 1.52
N ARG A 106 12.87 -10.60 2.40
CA ARG A 106 12.56 -11.82 3.15
C ARG A 106 11.05 -11.99 3.22
N HIS A 107 10.56 -13.22 3.34
CA HIS A 107 9.18 -13.43 3.77
C HIS A 107 8.97 -12.79 5.15
N ASN A 108 7.82 -12.14 5.32
CA ASN A 108 7.50 -11.51 6.58
C ASN A 108 7.09 -12.57 7.60
N ARG A 109 7.57 -12.42 8.85
CA ARG A 109 7.18 -13.27 9.96
C ARG A 109 5.67 -13.24 10.22
N THR A 110 5.03 -12.08 10.04
CA THR A 110 3.56 -12.00 10.02
C THR A 110 3.07 -12.39 8.63
N LYS A 111 2.63 -13.64 8.52
CA LYS A 111 2.23 -14.27 7.26
C LYS A 111 0.86 -13.80 6.82
N PHE A 112 0.67 -13.73 5.50
CA PHE A 112 -0.58 -13.31 4.90
C PHE A 112 -0.94 -14.28 3.77
N ALA A 113 -2.11 -14.92 3.86
CA ALA A 113 -2.60 -15.83 2.83
C ALA A 113 -3.18 -15.04 1.65
N GLU A 114 -3.25 -15.68 0.49
CA GLU A 114 -3.94 -15.13 -0.69
C GLU A 114 -5.40 -14.77 -0.37
N ILE A 115 -5.86 -13.65 -0.94
CA ILE A 115 -7.27 -13.24 -0.88
C ILE A 115 -7.94 -13.52 -2.23
N THR A 116 -8.76 -14.57 -2.26
CA THR A 116 -9.51 -14.98 -3.46
C THR A 116 -10.90 -14.35 -3.57
N THR A 117 -11.41 -13.76 -2.49
CA THR A 117 -12.79 -13.23 -2.40
C THR A 117 -12.93 -11.78 -2.90
N LEU A 118 -11.83 -11.04 -3.03
CA LEU A 118 -11.81 -9.62 -3.40
C LEU A 118 -11.18 -9.41 -4.79
N ARG A 119 -11.79 -10.02 -5.81
CA ARG A 119 -11.24 -10.04 -7.18
C ARG A 119 -11.11 -8.66 -7.82
N ASP A 120 -12.03 -7.75 -7.52
CA ASP A 120 -12.03 -6.39 -8.10
C ASP A 120 -11.51 -5.32 -7.13
N ALA A 121 -11.08 -5.72 -5.93
CA ALA A 121 -10.54 -4.79 -4.95
C ALA A 121 -9.22 -4.18 -5.42
N THR A 122 -9.02 -2.91 -5.11
CA THR A 122 -7.79 -2.20 -5.45
C THR A 122 -7.54 -1.12 -4.43
N ARG A 123 -6.26 -0.81 -4.19
CA ARG A 123 -5.84 0.36 -3.41
C ARG A 123 -6.15 1.70 -4.10
N VAL A 124 -6.72 1.67 -5.29
CA VAL A 124 -7.05 2.83 -6.11
C VAL A 124 -8.54 3.12 -6.04
N VAL A 125 -8.93 4.33 -5.65
CA VAL A 125 -10.32 4.77 -5.63
C VAL A 125 -10.51 5.86 -6.67
N THR A 126 -11.41 5.61 -7.63
CA THR A 126 -11.84 6.62 -8.60
C THR A 126 -13.11 7.28 -8.08
N ILE A 127 -13.10 8.62 -8.03
CA ILE A 127 -14.16 9.43 -7.45
C ILE A 127 -14.61 10.40 -8.53
N SER A 128 -15.90 10.37 -8.85
CA SER A 128 -16.49 11.18 -9.92
C SER A 128 -17.66 11.98 -9.39
N GLY A 129 -17.78 13.25 -9.80
CA GLY A 129 -18.88 14.10 -9.36
C GLY A 129 -18.68 15.58 -9.68
N PRO A 130 -19.50 16.46 -9.08
CA PRO A 130 -19.42 17.89 -9.32
C PRO A 130 -18.07 18.48 -8.96
N THR A 131 -17.50 19.36 -9.79
CA THR A 131 -16.16 19.94 -9.55
C THR A 131 -16.05 20.77 -8.26
N SER A 132 -17.18 21.28 -7.74
CA SER A 132 -17.26 21.93 -6.44
C SER A 132 -16.97 20.98 -5.26
N ILE A 133 -17.24 19.68 -5.41
CA ILE A 133 -17.06 18.65 -4.39
C ILE A 133 -15.86 17.77 -4.71
N VAL A 134 -15.77 17.26 -5.94
CA VAL A 134 -14.73 16.34 -6.41
C VAL A 134 -13.53 17.13 -6.92
N ASN A 135 -12.79 17.71 -6.00
CA ASN A 135 -11.48 18.31 -6.24
C ASN A 135 -10.47 17.84 -5.17
N ILE A 136 -9.18 17.91 -5.48
CA ILE A 136 -8.12 17.41 -4.59
C ILE A 136 -8.19 18.05 -3.20
N SER A 137 -8.44 19.37 -3.12
CA SER A 137 -8.50 20.07 -1.83
C SER A 137 -9.66 19.55 -0.96
N THR A 138 -10.86 19.46 -1.51
CA THR A 138 -12.04 18.97 -0.77
C THR A 138 -11.87 17.51 -0.36
N LEU A 139 -11.45 16.64 -1.27
CA LEU A 139 -11.27 15.21 -1.00
C LEU A 139 -10.15 14.94 0.03
N THR A 140 -9.02 15.64 -0.08
CA THR A 140 -7.92 15.53 0.88
C THR A 140 -8.37 15.92 2.28
N LYS A 141 -9.07 17.07 2.43
CA LYS A 141 -9.63 17.50 3.72
C LYS A 141 -10.65 16.49 4.25
N TYR A 142 -11.51 15.97 3.37
CA TYR A 142 -12.54 14.99 3.72
C TYR A 142 -11.94 13.71 4.32
N PHE A 143 -10.92 13.14 3.66
CA PHE A 143 -10.25 11.94 4.14
C PHE A 143 -9.42 12.19 5.40
N GLN A 144 -8.66 13.30 5.45
CA GLN A 144 -7.82 13.64 6.62
C GLN A 144 -8.65 13.80 7.90
N ALA A 145 -9.88 14.30 7.78
CA ALA A 145 -10.79 14.42 8.92
C ALA A 145 -11.32 13.07 9.45
N ARG A 146 -11.16 11.97 8.69
CA ARG A 146 -11.82 10.68 8.98
C ARG A 146 -10.84 9.55 9.27
N PHE A 147 -9.69 9.51 8.58
CA PHE A 147 -8.70 8.46 8.78
C PHE A 147 -7.30 8.91 8.35
N TYR A 148 -6.29 8.27 8.95
CA TYR A 148 -4.92 8.40 8.51
C TYR A 148 -4.68 7.61 7.22
N TYR A 149 -3.97 8.20 6.26
CA TYR A 149 -3.62 7.52 5.02
C TYR A 149 -2.31 8.04 4.46
N GLU A 150 -1.74 7.24 3.57
CA GLU A 150 -0.59 7.59 2.75
C GLU A 150 -0.95 7.28 1.29
N THR A 151 -0.39 8.04 0.36
CA THR A 151 -0.69 7.88 -1.07
C THR A 151 0.57 7.60 -1.85
N ASP A 152 0.43 6.73 -2.83
CA ASP A 152 1.33 6.61 -3.97
C ASP A 152 1.18 7.84 -4.87
N ASP A 153 -0.07 8.21 -5.19
CA ASP A 153 -0.34 9.31 -6.10
C ASP A 153 -1.79 9.80 -6.00
N VAL A 154 -2.05 11.02 -6.46
CA VAL A 154 -3.39 11.60 -6.62
C VAL A 154 -3.50 12.25 -8.00
N ASN A 155 -4.32 11.66 -8.86
CA ASN A 155 -4.41 12.04 -10.27
C ASN A 155 -5.77 12.66 -10.62
N ILE A 156 -5.75 13.72 -11.43
CA ILE A 156 -6.96 14.24 -12.06
C ILE A 156 -7.12 13.51 -13.39
N ILE A 157 -8.14 12.66 -13.50
CA ILE A 157 -8.43 11.87 -14.71
C ILE A 157 -9.25 12.70 -15.70
N VAL A 158 -10.26 13.42 -15.19
CA VAL A 158 -11.12 14.31 -15.98
C VAL A 158 -11.28 15.63 -15.23
N LYS A 159 -11.12 16.75 -15.96
CA LYS A 159 -11.38 18.10 -15.46
C LYS A 159 -12.31 18.85 -16.42
N GLY A 160 -13.61 18.69 -16.22
CA GLY A 160 -14.64 19.47 -16.89
C GLY A 160 -14.96 20.77 -16.13
N GLN A 161 -15.91 21.55 -16.65
CA GLN A 161 -16.40 22.75 -15.99
C GLN A 161 -17.27 22.42 -14.75
N ASN A 162 -18.15 21.42 -14.86
CA ASN A 162 -19.09 21.04 -13.81
C ASN A 162 -18.85 19.64 -13.26
N PHE A 163 -17.96 18.86 -13.87
CA PHE A 163 -17.74 17.46 -13.54
C PHE A 163 -16.26 17.13 -13.58
N SER A 164 -15.80 16.39 -12.59
CA SER A 164 -14.42 15.92 -12.49
C SER A 164 -14.35 14.48 -12.03
N VAL A 165 -13.25 13.83 -12.41
CA VAL A 165 -12.90 12.48 -11.98
C VAL A 165 -11.50 12.55 -11.40
N ILE A 166 -11.35 12.15 -10.14
CA ILE A 166 -10.08 12.10 -9.42
C ILE A 166 -9.81 10.68 -8.97
N GLU A 167 -8.57 10.26 -9.11
CA GLU A 167 -8.07 8.96 -8.69
C GLU A 167 -7.12 9.14 -7.50
N TYR A 168 -7.48 8.56 -6.36
CA TYR A 168 -6.59 8.42 -5.22
C TYR A 168 -5.96 7.03 -5.23
N ARG A 169 -4.63 6.95 -5.29
CA ARG A 169 -3.87 5.70 -5.18
C ARG A 169 -3.30 5.58 -3.77
N PHE A 170 -4.02 4.90 -2.89
CA PHE A 170 -3.61 4.70 -1.49
C PHE A 170 -2.46 3.70 -1.37
N SER A 171 -1.69 3.76 -0.28
CA SER A 171 -0.62 2.77 -0.01
C SER A 171 -1.19 1.40 0.40
N SER A 172 -2.44 1.36 0.89
CA SER A 172 -3.11 0.14 1.36
C SER A 172 -4.57 0.08 0.94
N TYR A 173 -5.02 -1.10 0.49
CA TYR A 173 -6.44 -1.36 0.27
C TYR A 173 -7.21 -1.30 1.59
N ARG A 174 -6.85 -2.15 2.56
CA ARG A 174 -7.69 -2.41 3.75
C ARG A 174 -7.86 -1.20 4.65
N ALA A 175 -6.78 -0.50 4.98
CA ALA A 175 -6.86 0.58 5.97
C ALA A 175 -7.33 1.90 5.36
N GLN A 176 -7.16 2.08 4.05
CA GLN A 176 -7.27 3.38 3.41
C GLN A 176 -8.27 3.36 2.25
N ALA A 177 -8.07 2.54 1.21
CA ALA A 177 -9.00 2.51 0.07
C ALA A 177 -10.40 2.00 0.48
N GLU A 178 -10.48 0.97 1.33
CA GLU A 178 -11.76 0.48 1.87
C GLU A 178 -12.44 1.56 2.73
N SER A 179 -11.68 2.26 3.58
CA SER A 179 -12.17 3.36 4.41
C SER A 179 -12.67 4.54 3.56
N ALA A 180 -11.93 4.89 2.51
CA ALA A 180 -12.31 5.92 1.54
C ALA A 180 -13.61 5.54 0.83
N HIS A 181 -13.68 4.33 0.27
CA HIS A 181 -14.88 3.83 -0.40
C HIS A 181 -16.09 3.80 0.54
N ARG A 182 -15.93 3.27 1.75
CA ARG A 182 -17.00 3.20 2.75
C ARG A 182 -17.47 4.59 3.16
N SER A 183 -16.54 5.50 3.53
CA SER A 183 -16.91 6.85 3.95
C SER A 183 -17.67 7.60 2.85
N LEU A 184 -17.19 7.56 1.61
CA LEU A 184 -17.88 8.20 0.48
C LEU A 184 -19.25 7.61 0.18
N THR A 185 -19.41 6.29 0.25
CA THR A 185 -20.68 5.62 -0.06
C THR A 185 -21.73 5.74 1.05
N THR A 186 -21.31 5.99 2.28
CA THR A 186 -22.22 6.17 3.43
C THR A 186 -22.57 7.61 3.74
N ASP A 187 -21.82 8.59 3.20
CA ASP A 187 -21.99 10.01 3.53
C ASP A 187 -22.86 10.72 2.49
N VAL A 188 -24.15 10.86 2.82
CA VAL A 188 -25.16 11.54 1.99
C VAL A 188 -24.86 13.02 1.70
N ASN A 189 -23.88 13.65 2.37
CA ASN A 189 -23.50 15.04 2.09
C ASN A 189 -22.39 15.18 1.03
N MET A 190 -21.80 14.06 0.58
CA MET A 190 -20.76 14.03 -0.45
C MET A 190 -21.26 13.57 -1.82
N ILE A 191 -22.46 13.00 -1.90
CA ILE A 191 -23.06 12.43 -3.11
C ILE A 191 -24.26 13.25 -3.56
#